data_AF-Q70AV9-F1
#
_entry.id   AF-Q70AV9-F1
#
_cell.length_a   1.000
_cell.length_b   1.000
_cell.length_c   1.000
_cell.angle_alpha   90.00
_cell.angle_beta   90.00
_cell.angle_gamma   90.00
#
_symmetry.space_group_name_H-M   'P 1'
#
loop_
_entity.id
_entity.type
_entity.pdbx_description
1 polymer ?
#
loop_
_entity_poly.entity_id
_entity_poly.type
_entity_poly.pdbx_seq_one_letter_code
_entity_poly.pdbx_strand_id
1 'polypeptide(L)'
;AQCAIIMFDVTSRVTYKNVPNWHRDLVRVCENIPIVLCGNKVDIKDRKVKAKSIVFHRKKNLQCYDISAKSNYNFEKPFLWLARKLIGDPNLEFVAMPALAPPEVHMDPTLAAK
;
A
#
# COMPACT_ATOMS: atom_id res chain seq x y z
N ALA A 1 6.60 -0.74 -17.42
CA ALA A 1 6.31 -1.55 -16.21
C ALA A 1 4.95 -2.21 -16.39
N GLN A 2 4.67 -3.33 -15.73
CA GLN A 2 3.37 -4.02 -15.82
C GLN A 2 2.42 -3.68 -14.65
N CYS A 3 2.95 -3.29 -13.50
CA CYS A 3 2.21 -2.79 -12.34
C CYS A 3 3.09 -1.84 -11.51
N ALA A 4 2.51 -1.15 -10.52
CA ALA A 4 3.28 -0.33 -9.60
C ALA A 4 2.69 -0.28 -8.19
N ILE A 5 3.55 0.04 -7.21
CA ILE A 5 3.17 0.41 -5.86
C ILE A 5 3.66 1.84 -5.61
N ILE A 6 2.77 2.75 -5.26
CA ILE A 6 3.13 4.08 -4.77
C ILE A 6 3.06 4.04 -3.25
N MET A 7 4.16 4.38 -2.59
CA MET A 7 4.25 4.34 -1.13
C MET A 7 4.34 5.75 -0.56
N PHE A 8 3.67 5.98 0.56
CA PHE A 8 3.86 7.16 1.40
C PHE A 8 4.00 6.73 2.87
N ASP A 9 4.54 7.63 3.69
CA ASP A 9 4.74 7.42 5.11
C ASP A 9 3.58 8.07 5.89
N VAL A 10 2.86 7.30 6.69
CA VAL A 10 1.73 7.82 7.47
C VAL A 10 2.16 8.77 8.59
N THR A 11 3.44 8.80 8.97
CA THR A 11 3.98 9.75 9.94
C THR A 11 4.48 11.04 9.28
N SER A 12 4.49 11.13 7.95
CA SER A 12 5.01 12.29 7.22
C SER A 12 4.03 12.81 6.16
N ARG A 13 3.34 13.91 6.46
CA ARG A 13 2.33 14.51 5.58
C ARG A 13 2.86 14.90 4.19
N VAL A 14 4.13 15.31 4.11
CA VAL A 14 4.74 15.71 2.83
C VAL A 14 4.82 14.54 1.84
N THR A 15 5.05 13.32 2.34
CA THR A 15 5.11 12.14 1.46
C THR A 15 3.75 11.87 0.79
N TYR A 16 2.65 12.01 1.54
CA TYR A 16 1.31 11.87 0.97
C TYR A 16 0.96 13.02 0.01
N LYS A 17 1.38 14.26 0.32
CA LYS A 17 1.21 15.41 -0.59
C LYS A 17 1.90 15.20 -1.94
N ASN A 18 2.97 14.40 -2.00
CA ASN A 18 3.71 14.12 -3.24
C ASN A 18 3.15 12.94 -4.04
N VAL A 19 2.23 12.13 -3.49
CA VAL A 19 1.60 10.99 -4.21
C VAL A 19 1.03 11.37 -5.59
N PRO A 20 0.33 12.52 -5.77
CA PRO A 20 -0.14 12.92 -7.09
C PRO A 20 0.96 13.14 -8.12
N ASN A 21 2.13 13.64 -7.69
CA ASN A 21 3.28 13.86 -8.56
C ASN A 21 3.85 12.53 -9.03
N TRP A 22 4.12 11.60 -8.10
CA TRP A 22 4.57 10.25 -8.44
C TRP A 22 3.62 9.52 -9.37
N HIS A 23 2.31 9.60 -9.10
CA HIS A 23 1.30 9.02 -9.97
C HIS A 23 1.33 9.64 -11.36
N ARG A 24 1.36 10.98 -11.47
CA ARG A 24 1.43 11.69 -12.76
C ARG A 24 2.65 11.24 -13.57
N ASP A 25 3.81 11.19 -12.93
CA ASP A 25 5.06 10.87 -13.61
C ASP A 25 5.08 9.39 -14.05
N LEU A 26 4.50 8.49 -13.25
CA LEU A 26 4.31 7.08 -13.60
C LEU A 26 3.38 6.90 -14.81
N VAL A 27 2.17 7.47 -14.77
CA VAL A 27 1.17 7.27 -15.84
C VAL A 27 1.56 7.96 -17.15
N ARG A 28 2.47 8.93 -17.12
CA ARG A 28 3.06 9.54 -18.32
C ARG A 28 3.87 8.55 -19.14
N VAL A 29 4.45 7.53 -18.50
CA VAL A 29 5.32 6.53 -19.14
C VAL A 29 4.62 5.17 -19.26
N CYS A 30 3.84 4.79 -18.25
CA CYS A 30 3.14 3.51 -18.18
C CYS A 30 1.64 3.77 -18.06
N GLU A 31 0.95 3.82 -19.19
CA GLU A 31 -0.50 3.98 -19.23
C GLU A 31 -1.22 2.69 -18.83
N ASN A 32 -2.37 2.81 -18.15
CA ASN A 32 -3.31 1.72 -17.84
C ASN A 32 -2.77 0.50 -17.07
N ILE A 33 -1.69 0.66 -16.30
CA ILE A 33 -1.20 -0.40 -15.41
C ILE A 33 -1.94 -0.40 -14.06
N PRO A 34 -2.16 -1.55 -13.41
CA PRO A 34 -2.69 -1.61 -12.05
C PRO A 34 -1.69 -1.00 -11.06
N ILE A 35 -2.20 -0.11 -10.20
CA ILE A 35 -1.40 0.61 -9.20
C ILE A 35 -2.04 0.45 -7.82
N VAL A 36 -1.23 0.13 -6.82
CA VAL A 36 -1.62 0.12 -5.41
C VAL A 36 -1.00 1.31 -4.69
N LEU A 37 -1.79 1.97 -3.84
CA LEU A 37 -1.31 3.00 -2.92
C LEU A 37 -1.10 2.38 -1.53
N CYS A 38 0.11 2.54 -0.97
CA CYS A 38 0.46 2.00 0.34
C CYS A 38 0.82 3.10 1.34
N GLY A 39 0.12 3.15 2.46
CA GLY A 39 0.49 3.94 3.63
C GLY A 39 1.36 3.10 4.57
N ASN A 40 2.66 3.35 4.57
CA ASN A 40 3.64 2.62 5.38
C ASN A 40 3.82 3.23 6.79
N LYS A 41 4.40 2.46 7.70
CA LYS A 41 4.73 2.80 9.10
C LYS A 41 3.54 2.94 10.03
N VAL A 42 2.48 2.15 9.80
CA VAL A 42 1.28 2.18 10.65
C VAL A 42 1.49 1.62 12.06
N ASP A 43 2.63 0.97 12.30
CA ASP A 43 3.11 0.57 13.63
C ASP A 43 3.40 1.78 14.55
N ILE A 44 3.63 2.97 13.99
CA ILE A 44 3.92 4.17 14.77
C ILE A 44 2.63 4.83 15.24
N LYS A 45 2.46 4.93 16.57
CA LYS A 45 1.29 5.54 17.22
C LYS A 45 1.01 6.98 16.78
N ASP A 46 2.04 7.79 16.56
CA ASP A 46 1.93 9.19 16.17
C ASP A 46 1.65 9.37 14.66
N ARG A 47 0.55 8.78 14.19
CA ARG A 47 0.09 8.86 12.80
C ARG A 47 -0.33 10.28 12.42
N LYS A 48 0.36 10.88 11.43
CA LYS A 48 0.09 12.25 10.95
C LYS A 48 -0.87 12.31 9.76
N VAL A 49 -0.96 11.24 8.96
CA VAL A 49 -1.86 11.09 7.80
C VAL A 49 -2.93 10.07 8.16
N LYS A 50 -4.13 10.54 8.53
CA LYS A 50 -5.24 9.69 8.98
C LYS A 50 -5.99 9.08 7.79
N ALA A 51 -6.62 7.92 7.97
CA ALA A 51 -7.43 7.24 6.95
C ALA A 51 -8.40 8.19 6.22
N LYS A 52 -9.12 9.05 6.96
CA LYS A 52 -10.05 10.03 6.39
C LYS A 52 -9.42 11.04 5.41
N SER A 53 -8.13 11.31 5.54
CA SER A 53 -7.39 12.24 4.66
C SER A 53 -6.85 11.57 3.38
N ILE A 54 -6.84 10.24 3.35
CA ILE A 54 -6.30 9.45 2.23
C ILE A 54 -7.40 9.26 1.19
N VAL A 55 -7.63 10.28 0.36
CA VAL A 55 -8.70 10.29 -0.67
C VAL A 55 -8.19 10.10 -2.10
N PHE A 56 -6.87 10.15 -2.34
CA PHE A 56 -6.30 10.11 -3.68
C PHE A 56 -6.65 8.82 -4.43
N HIS A 57 -6.62 7.68 -3.72
CA HIS A 57 -6.96 6.38 -4.29
C HIS A 57 -8.36 6.35 -4.90
N ARG A 58 -9.37 6.98 -4.25
CA ARG A 58 -10.74 7.06 -4.78
C ARG A 58 -10.83 7.88 -6.05
N LYS A 59 -10.09 8.99 -6.12
CA LYS A 59 -10.08 9.88 -7.30
C LYS A 59 -9.46 9.21 -8.54
N LYS A 60 -8.59 8.23 -8.33
CA LYS A 60 -7.86 7.52 -9.40
C LYS A 60 -8.24 6.04 -9.52
N ASN A 61 -9.27 5.60 -8.79
CA ASN A 61 -9.71 4.21 -8.73
C ASN A 61 -8.57 3.21 -8.41
N LEU A 62 -7.72 3.58 -7.44
CA LEU A 62 -6.61 2.75 -6.99
C LEU A 62 -7.00 1.97 -5.74
N GLN A 63 -6.40 0.80 -5.55
CA GLN A 63 -6.49 0.10 -4.28
C GLN A 63 -5.56 0.76 -3.26
N CYS A 64 -6.01 0.88 -2.00
CA CYS A 64 -5.22 1.46 -0.92
C CYS A 64 -5.08 0.46 0.23
N TYR A 65 -3.87 0.30 0.76
CA TYR A 65 -3.60 -0.51 1.95
C TYR A 65 -2.74 0.24 2.94
N ASP A 66 -3.06 0.07 4.22
CA ASP A 66 -2.17 0.40 5.33
C ASP A 66 -1.22 -0.78 5.55
N ILE A 67 0.09 -0.51 5.59
CA ILE A 67 1.13 -1.53 5.73
C ILE A 67 2.15 -1.11 6.79
N SER A 68 2.85 -2.08 7.36
CA SER A 68 4.11 -1.82 8.08
C SER A 68 5.16 -2.82 7.65
N ALA A 69 6.21 -2.31 7.02
CA ALA A 69 7.35 -3.11 6.65
C ALA A 69 8.08 -3.70 7.87
N LYS A 70 8.08 -3.01 9.01
CA LYS A 70 8.77 -3.47 10.23
C LYS A 70 8.05 -4.60 10.94
N SER A 71 6.72 -4.64 10.88
CA SER A 71 5.91 -5.67 11.54
C SER A 71 5.37 -6.73 10.59
N ASN A 72 5.69 -6.64 9.30
CA ASN A 72 5.10 -7.43 8.22
C ASN A 72 3.57 -7.27 8.08
N TYR A 73 2.97 -6.24 8.70
CA TYR A 73 1.52 -6.02 8.65
C TYR A 73 1.03 -5.73 7.24
N ASN A 74 0.07 -6.52 6.76
CA ASN A 74 -0.53 -6.47 5.41
C ASN A 74 0.48 -6.52 4.25
N PHE A 75 1.68 -7.06 4.48
CA PHE A 75 2.74 -7.10 3.48
C PHE A 75 2.29 -7.76 2.17
N GLU A 76 1.48 -8.81 2.26
CA GLU A 76 1.01 -9.62 1.14
C GLU A 76 -0.09 -8.94 0.32
N LYS A 77 -0.88 -8.04 0.91
CA LYS A 77 -2.10 -7.51 0.29
C LYS A 77 -1.86 -6.75 -1.02
N PRO A 78 -0.86 -5.84 -1.12
CA PRO A 78 -0.55 -5.16 -2.38
C PRO A 78 -0.21 -6.15 -3.50
N PHE A 79 0.62 -7.16 -3.20
CA PHE A 79 1.05 -8.15 -4.18
C PHE A 79 -0.10 -9.05 -4.61
N LEU A 80 -0.93 -9.51 -3.67
CA LEU A 80 -2.08 -10.34 -3.98
C LEU A 80 -3.09 -9.62 -4.88
N TRP A 81 -3.38 -8.34 -4.59
CA TRP A 81 -4.28 -7.54 -5.42
C TRP A 81 -3.72 -7.33 -6.83
N LEU A 82 -2.41 -7.02 -6.93
CA LEU A 82 -1.75 -6.89 -8.22
C LEU A 82 -1.76 -8.20 -9.02
N ALA A 83 -1.47 -9.33 -8.38
CA ALA A 83 -1.50 -10.65 -9.01
C ALA A 83 -2.90 -10.95 -9.58
N ARG A 84 -3.96 -10.75 -8.79
CA ARG A 84 -5.36 -10.90 -9.24
C ARG A 84 -5.67 -10.02 -10.45
N LYS A 85 -5.19 -8.76 -10.47
CA LYS A 85 -5.42 -7.83 -11.57
C LYS A 85 -4.63 -8.17 -12.84
N LEU A 86 -3.38 -8.62 -12.70
CA LEU A 86 -2.53 -8.95 -13.83
C LEU A 86 -2.94 -10.28 -14.49
N ILE A 87 -3.35 -11.26 -13.69
CA ILE A 87 -3.78 -12.58 -14.17
C ILE A 87 -5.25 -12.57 -14.62
N GLY A 88 -6.06 -11.66 -14.08
CA GLY A 88 -7.49 -11.60 -14.38
C GLY A 88 -8.32 -12.63 -13.58
N ASP A 89 -7.72 -13.24 -12.55
CA ASP A 89 -8.41 -14.18 -11.66
C ASP A 89 -8.65 -13.54 -10.28
N PRO A 90 -9.91 -13.22 -9.92
CA PRO A 90 -10.22 -12.66 -8.60
C PRO A 90 -10.07 -13.67 -7.45
N ASN A 91 -10.07 -14.98 -7.74
CA ASN A 91 -9.99 -16.06 -6.77
C ASN A 91 -8.54 -16.53 -6.52
N LEU A 92 -7.55 -15.93 -7.19
CA LEU A 92 -6.14 -16.24 -6.95
C LEU A 92 -5.80 -16.00 -5.47
N GLU A 93 -5.14 -16.98 -4.84
CA GLU A 93 -4.65 -16.91 -3.47
C GLU A 93 -3.19 -17.35 -3.38
N PHE A 94 -2.48 -16.83 -2.36
CA PHE A 94 -1.16 -17.34 -2.02
C PHE A 94 -1.31 -18.61 -1.20
N VAL A 95 -0.75 -19.71 -1.69
CA VAL A 95 -0.76 -21.01 -0.99
C VAL A 95 0.20 -21.05 0.21
N ALA A 96 1.16 -20.13 0.25
CA ALA A 96 2.11 -19.98 1.34
C ALA A 96 2.57 -18.52 1.42
N MET A 97 2.93 -18.09 2.64
CA MET A 97 3.64 -16.83 2.80
C MET A 97 5.10 -17.00 2.38
N PRO A 98 5.70 -15.99 1.72
CA PRO A 98 7.14 -16.01 1.46
C PRO A 98 7.92 -16.02 2.79
N ALA A 99 9.16 -16.50 2.74
CA ALA A 99 10.05 -16.40 3.89
C ALA A 99 10.38 -14.92 4.16
N LEU A 100 9.66 -14.31 5.11
CA LEU A 100 9.89 -12.94 5.55
C LEU A 100 10.96 -12.91 6.63
N ALA A 101 11.70 -11.80 6.69
CA ALA A 101 12.51 -11.51 7.86
C ALA A 101 11.59 -11.46 9.10
N PRO A 102 12.07 -11.89 10.27
CA PRO A 102 11.33 -11.74 11.51
C PRO A 102 10.92 -10.28 11.72
N PRO A 103 9.71 -10.02 12.26
CA PRO A 103 9.26 -8.66 12.50
C PRO A 103 10.18 -7.96 13.51
N GLU A 104 10.62 -6.75 13.18
CA GLU A 104 11.41 -5.91 14.08
C GLU A 104 10.54 -5.32 15.21
N VAL A 105 9.25 -5.14 14.93
CA VAL A 105 8.27 -4.59 15.88
C VAL A 105 6.96 -5.38 15.78
N HIS A 106 6.24 -5.50 16.90
CA HIS A 106 4.89 -6.06 16.88
C HIS A 106 3.86 -4.97 16.60
N MET A 107 2.95 -5.26 15.67
CA MET A 107 1.82 -4.38 15.39
C MET A 107 0.84 -4.42 16.57
N ASP A 108 0.49 -3.25 17.13
CA ASP A 108 -0.53 -3.14 18.16
C ASP A 108 -1.91 -3.48 17.56
N PRO A 109 -2.63 -4.50 18.06
CA PRO A 109 -3.93 -4.90 17.52
C PRO A 109 -4.96 -3.76 17.52
N THR A 110 -4.86 -2.82 18.47
CA THR A 110 -5.77 -1.67 18.57
C THR A 110 -5.53 -0.61 17.48
N LEU A 111 -4.31 -0.58 16.91
CA LEU A 111 -3.96 0.26 15.77
C LEU A 111 -4.35 -0.42 14.44
N ALA A 112 -4.30 -1.75 14.39
CA ALA A 112 -4.66 -2.52 13.20
C ALA A 112 -6.17 -2.52 12.89
N ALA A 113 -7.03 -2.38 13.91
CA ALA A 113 -8.48 -2.41 13.78
C ALA A 113 -9.14 -1.07 13.35
N LYS A 114 -8.36 -0.03 13.05
CA LYS A 114 -8.83 1.34 12.72
C LYS A 114 -8.64 1.69 11.26
#